data_AF-A0A3B9GXI9-F1
#
_entry.id   AF-A0A3B9GXI9-F1
#
_cell.length_a   1.000
_cell.length_b   1.000
_cell.length_c   1.000
_cell.angle_alpha   90.00
_cell.angle_beta   90.00
_cell.angle_gamma   90.00
#
_symmetry.space_group_name_H-M   'P 1'
#
loop_
_entity.id
_entity.type
_entity.pdbx_description
1 polymer ?
#
loop_
_entity_poly.entity_id
_entity_poly.type
_entity_poly.pdbx_seq_one_letter_code
_entity_poly.pdbx_strand_id
1 'polypeptide(L)' 'PCRIVSVEGLRLTLTGLDAIDGTPVLDIKPVMSGFAPRGDFHEPDWSKEIMAGYW' A
#
# COMPACT_ATOMS: atom_id res chain seq x y z
N PRO A 1 4.58 -3.39 -0.43
CA PRO A 1 3.74 -3.01 0.75
C PRO A 1 4.26 -1.70 1.34
N CYS A 2 3.36 -0.75 1.67
CA CYS A 2 3.74 0.54 2.24
C CYS A 2 4.15 0.37 3.72
N ARG A 3 5.35 0.82 4.09
CA ARG A 3 5.89 0.68 5.46
C ARG A 3 6.40 2.02 6.00
N ILE A 4 6.12 2.29 7.27
CA ILE A 4 6.68 3.45 7.99
C ILE A 4 8.18 3.24 8.23
N VAL A 5 8.96 4.25 7.86
CA VAL A 5 10.41 4.35 8.07
C VAL A 5 10.73 5.26 9.25
N SER A 6 10.10 6.43 9.35
CA SER A 6 10.22 7.36 10.49
C SER A 6 8.91 8.09 10.78
N VAL A 7 8.80 8.61 12.00
CA VAL A 7 7.69 9.46 12.47
C VAL A 7 8.27 10.70 13.13
N GLU A 8 7.91 11.87 12.61
CA GLU A 8 8.40 13.18 13.06
C GLU A 8 7.21 14.13 13.25
N GLY A 9 6.65 14.13 14.47
CA GLY A 9 5.40 14.85 14.76
C GLY A 9 4.25 14.33 13.91
N LEU A 10 3.78 15.13 12.95
CA LEU A 10 2.70 14.77 12.02
C LEU A 10 3.22 14.32 10.64
N ARG A 11 4.53 14.19 10.45
CA ARG A 11 5.14 13.71 9.20
C ARG A 11 5.52 12.24 9.32
N LEU A 12 5.16 11.45 8.31
CA LEU A 12 5.56 10.06 8.15
C LEU A 12 6.49 9.93 6.94
N THR A 13 7.65 9.31 7.12
CA THR A 13 8.50 8.87 6.01
C THR A 13 8.15 7.42 5.71
N LEU A 14 7.82 7.10 4.46
CA LEU A 14 7.33 5.78 4.04
C LEU A 14 8.20 5.19 2.94
N THR A 15 8.13 3.87 2.77
CA THR A 15 8.64 3.16 1.57
C THR A 15 7.52 2.32 0.97
N GLY A 16 7.50 2.17 -0.36
CA GLY A 16 6.52 1.33 -1.06
C GLY A 16 5.12 1.94 -1.23
N LEU A 17 5.00 3.28 -1.11
CA LEU A 17 3.81 4.02 -1.54
C LEU A 17 3.97 4.37 -3.01
N ASP A 18 3.03 3.95 -3.85
CA ASP A 18 2.99 4.26 -5.29
C ASP A 18 2.02 5.43 -5.53
N ALA A 19 2.43 6.63 -5.09
CA ALA A 19 1.66 7.85 -5.27
C ALA A 19 2.54 8.92 -5.90
N ILE A 20 1.98 9.68 -6.84
CA ILE A 20 2.65 10.83 -7.46
C ILE A 20 2.79 11.93 -6.41
N ASP A 21 3.87 12.71 -6.49
CA ASP A 21 4.08 13.87 -5.63
C ASP A 21 2.87 14.83 -5.67
N GLY A 22 2.46 15.32 -4.48
CA GLY A 22 1.29 16.16 -4.30
C GLY A 22 -0.07 15.43 -4.27
N THR A 23 -0.12 14.11 -4.40
CA THR A 23 -1.39 13.35 -4.27
C THR A 23 -2.03 13.57 -2.90
N PRO A 24 -3.30 14.01 -2.80
CA PRO A 24 -3.97 14.21 -1.52
C PRO A 24 -4.14 12.92 -0.72
N VAL A 25 -3.82 12.96 0.58
CA VAL A 25 -4.10 11.86 1.52
C VAL A 25 -5.49 12.07 2.12
N LEU A 26 -6.39 11.10 1.89
CA LEU A 26 -7.75 11.16 2.43
C LEU A 26 -7.86 10.58 3.83
N ASP A 27 -7.12 9.50 4.12
CA ASP A 27 -7.20 8.75 5.38
C ASP A 27 -5.94 7.90 5.60
N ILE A 28 -5.65 7.58 6.87
CA ILE A 28 -4.56 6.69 7.29
C ILE A 28 -5.09 5.74 8.35
N LYS A 29 -4.93 4.43 8.15
CA LYS A 29 -5.36 3.39 9.09
C LYS A 29 -4.26 2.37 9.38
N PRO A 30 -4.20 1.81 10.60
CA PRO A 30 -3.33 0.66 10.85
C PRO A 30 -3.75 -0.54 10.00
N VAL A 31 -2.77 -1.29 9.50
CA VAL A 31 -3.04 -2.59 8.87
C VAL A 31 -3.41 -3.58 9.98
N MET A 32 -4.64 -4.08 9.96
CA MET A 32 -5.16 -5.01 10.97
C MET A 32 -5.56 -6.32 10.28
N SER A 33 -5.05 -7.45 10.76
CA SER A 33 -5.36 -8.78 10.20
C SER A 33 -6.85 -9.11 10.22
N GLY A 34 -7.60 -8.57 11.18
CA GLY A 34 -9.07 -8.70 11.26
C GLY A 34 -9.83 -8.03 10.10
N PHE A 35 -9.18 -7.17 9.31
CA PHE A 35 -9.73 -6.55 8.11
C PHE A 35 -9.18 -7.13 6.80
N ALA A 36 -8.34 -8.17 6.86
CA ALA A 36 -7.89 -8.85 5.66
C ALA A 36 -9.09 -9.45 4.89
N PRO A 37 -8.98 -9.63 3.56
CA PRO A 37 -9.99 -10.34 2.78
C PRO A 37 -10.34 -11.68 3.42
N ARG A 38 -11.64 -12.00 3.47
CA ARG A 38 -12.11 -13.30 3.94
C ARG A 38 -12.22 -14.25 2.74
N GLY A 39 -11.74 -15.48 2.90
CA GLY A 39 -11.76 -16.47 1.82
C GLY A 39 -10.62 -16.27 0.83
N ASP A 40 -10.77 -16.88 -0.35
CA ASP A 40 -9.74 -16.86 -1.38
C ASP A 40 -9.58 -15.47 -2.00
N PHE A 41 -8.33 -15.05 -2.18
CA PHE A 41 -7.99 -13.82 -2.88
C PHE A 41 -7.82 -14.12 -4.37
N HIS A 42 -8.65 -13.49 -5.20
CA HIS A 42 -8.60 -13.65 -6.64
C HIS A 42 -8.13 -12.36 -7.31
N GLU A 43 -7.12 -12.48 -8.16
CA GLU A 43 -6.68 -11.42 -9.05
C GLU A 43 -6.60 -11.99 -10.49
N PRO A 44 -6.92 -11.18 -11.51
CA PRO A 44 -6.84 -11.64 -12.89
C PRO A 44 -5.38 -11.79 -13.34
N ASP A 45 -5.12 -12.75 -14.23
CA ASP A 45 -3.74 -13.07 -14.63
C ASP A 45 -2.99 -11.90 -15.28
N TRP A 46 -3.68 -11.05 -16.07
CA TRP A 46 -3.09 -9.84 -16.65
C TRP A 46 -2.50 -8.89 -15.61
N SER A 47 -3.09 -8.83 -14.40
CA SER A 47 -2.56 -8.00 -13.31
C SER A 47 -1.23 -8.54 -12.81
N LYS A 48 -1.09 -9.87 -12.74
CA LYS A 48 0.17 -10.53 -12.36
C LYS A 48 1.24 -10.31 -13.41
N GLU A 49 0.88 -10.43 -14.68
CA GLU A 49 1.79 -10.23 -15.82
C GLU A 49 2.38 -8.82 -15.83
N ILE A 50 1.56 -7.78 -15.62
CA ILE A 50 2.05 -6.40 -15.57
C ILE A 50 2.93 -6.18 -14.33
N MET A 51 2.55 -6.73 -13.17
CA MET A 51 3.30 -6.53 -11.92
C MET A 51 4.61 -7.31 -11.85
N ALA A 52 4.82 -8.33 -12.69
CA ALA A 52 6.03 -9.16 -12.71
C ALA A 52 7.32 -8.37 -13.02
N GLY A 53 7.21 -7.20 -13.66
CA GLY A 53 8.34 -6.30 -13.94
C GLY A 53 8.27 -4.95 -13.23
N TYR A 54 7.31 -4.76 -12.32
CA TYR A 54 7.01 -3.46 -11.72
C TYR A 54 7.83 -3.17 -10.44
N TRP A 55 8.47 -4.19 -9.85
CA TRP A 55 9.26 -4.09 -8.62
C TRP A 55 10.64 -4.75 -8.76
#